data_AF-A0A7C9A7Q5-F1
#
_entry.id   AF-A0A7C9A7Q5-F1
#
_cell.length_a   1.000
_cell.length_b   1.000
_cell.length_c   1.000
_cell.angle_alpha   90.00
_cell.angle_beta   90.00
_cell.angle_gamma   90.00
#
_symmetry.space_group_name_H-M   'P 1'
#
loop_
_entity.id
_entity.type
_entity.pdbx_description
1 polymer ?
#
loop_
_entity_poly.entity_id
_entity_poly.type
_entity_poly.pdbx_seq_one_letter_code
_entity_poly.pdbx_strand_id
1 'polypeptide(L)'
;RILMLTRSDMPDKCWVGVCLLGLTIAECSCERLLASYSDWFHVLLQHIQPSGVSQLVKVASCAAVSDLLTRLGTFSNLKKEGNAHAGKLVQPILKILHEDATEAVLEVGGHLLSSVVTYFPAAVLRYYDTVEGAIVSKIMSGSCSADFLKKLASCLAFLPRSRGDEESWSLMIQKIVFSLSSLLNEALEGLEEDSVRDEAIALLVPPGKDPPPSLGGQMMSEESLNKGERSQLLLISTISSLMNCCCTMLTSFYPVQVAVPVRPILAIVRRVLMVNGSLSESLQPFTTAMQQEFVCSQLPALQLCSLEVLAAVVKGMRCQLLPHVVDVVRILMGYFKKCWLSELRTKGYSIVKDLLILMGAGTALYISQEVINNGFIDLRLAGPGSNGAFVKELPIEATLQRQPKKRKHGTVTVPPVAQHALFGSGLKASKDSPTSIALKIAAVEALEALLIVGGAFRSDSWRRKVDHLLIEVATNAFRLDWTHDGKTFLPQEPKVRSEPALRLLNSVHKLLWPWKCLCILGHFLS
;
A
#
# COMPACT_ATOMS: atom_id res chain seq x y z
N ARG A 1 -13.59 -23.50 -36.90
CA ARG A 1 -14.38 -22.27 -37.14
C ARG A 1 -13.78 -21.07 -36.41
N ILE A 2 -13.59 -21.09 -35.10
CA ILE A 2 -12.93 -19.99 -34.34
C ILE A 2 -11.55 -19.65 -34.93
N LEU A 3 -10.70 -20.65 -35.19
CA LEU A 3 -9.39 -20.42 -35.81
C LEU A 3 -9.42 -19.83 -37.24
N MET A 4 -10.54 -19.95 -37.95
CA MET A 4 -10.70 -19.28 -39.24
C MET A 4 -11.01 -17.79 -39.06
N LEU A 5 -11.76 -17.44 -37.99
CA LEU A 5 -12.03 -16.05 -37.64
C LEU A 5 -10.77 -15.34 -37.16
N THR A 6 -9.97 -15.98 -36.29
CA THR A 6 -8.69 -15.42 -35.79
C THR A 6 -7.70 -15.14 -36.91
N ARG A 7 -7.75 -15.92 -38.01
CA ARG A 7 -6.87 -15.75 -39.19
C ARG A 7 -7.47 -14.87 -40.27
N SER A 8 -8.58 -14.17 -40.00
CA SER A 8 -9.21 -13.30 -40.98
C SER A 8 -8.40 -12.03 -41.19
N ASP A 9 -8.26 -11.59 -42.45
CA ASP A 9 -7.63 -10.30 -42.78
C ASP A 9 -8.50 -9.10 -42.38
N MET A 10 -9.78 -9.33 -42.05
CA MET A 10 -10.69 -8.29 -41.57
C MET A 10 -10.48 -8.08 -40.06
N PRO A 11 -10.04 -6.90 -39.60
CA PRO A 11 -9.71 -6.65 -38.19
C PRO A 11 -10.84 -6.97 -37.21
N ASP A 12 -12.09 -6.64 -37.57
CA ASP A 12 -13.25 -6.89 -36.71
C ASP A 12 -13.52 -8.38 -36.54
N LYS A 13 -13.44 -9.15 -37.64
CA LYS A 13 -13.63 -10.61 -37.61
C LYS A 13 -12.49 -11.29 -36.86
N CYS A 14 -11.26 -10.81 -37.06
CA CYS A 14 -10.07 -11.26 -36.36
C CYS A 14 -10.21 -11.04 -34.85
N TRP A 15 -10.58 -9.81 -34.45
CA TRP A 15 -10.81 -9.45 -33.05
C TRP A 15 -11.88 -10.33 -32.40
N VAL A 16 -13.05 -10.49 -33.03
CA VAL A 16 -14.10 -11.41 -32.54
C VAL A 16 -13.57 -12.84 -32.42
N GLY A 17 -12.81 -13.31 -33.40
CA GLY A 17 -12.18 -14.62 -33.36
C GLY A 17 -11.25 -14.80 -32.17
N VAL A 18 -10.40 -13.80 -31.90
CA VAL A 18 -9.45 -13.81 -30.78
C VAL A 18 -10.19 -13.76 -29.44
N CYS A 19 -11.21 -12.91 -29.30
CA CYS A 19 -12.02 -12.84 -28.08
C CYS A 19 -12.74 -14.18 -27.80
N LEU A 20 -13.33 -14.80 -28.82
CA LEU A 20 -13.96 -16.12 -28.69
C LEU A 20 -12.94 -17.21 -28.34
N LEU A 21 -11.71 -17.12 -28.88
CA LEU A 21 -10.63 -18.02 -28.52
C LEU A 21 -10.20 -17.82 -27.07
N GLY A 22 -10.09 -16.57 -26.59
CA GLY A 22 -9.82 -16.25 -25.19
C GLY A 22 -10.86 -16.83 -24.24
N LEU A 23 -12.16 -16.65 -24.53
CA LEU A 23 -13.24 -17.27 -23.76
C LEU A 23 -13.15 -18.80 -23.80
N THR A 24 -12.84 -19.39 -24.95
CA THR A 24 -12.64 -20.84 -25.07
C THR A 24 -11.46 -21.30 -24.21
N ILE A 25 -10.37 -20.55 -24.20
CA ILE A 25 -9.21 -20.81 -23.35
C ILE A 25 -9.59 -20.71 -21.87
N ALA A 26 -10.43 -19.76 -21.46
CA ALA A 26 -10.85 -19.64 -20.06
C ALA A 26 -11.77 -20.79 -19.63
N GLU A 27 -12.73 -21.19 -20.48
CA GLU A 27 -13.85 -22.04 -20.07
C GLU A 27 -13.76 -23.50 -20.50
N CYS A 28 -12.89 -23.86 -21.46
CA CYS A 28 -12.87 -25.24 -21.96
C CYS A 28 -12.34 -26.25 -20.93
N SER A 29 -12.68 -27.53 -21.11
CA SER A 29 -12.17 -28.62 -20.28
C SER A 29 -10.63 -28.74 -20.36
N CYS A 30 -10.01 -29.30 -19.32
CA CYS A 30 -8.57 -29.52 -19.30
C CYS A 30 -8.11 -30.39 -20.49
N GLU A 31 -8.84 -31.45 -20.83
CA GLU A 31 -8.55 -32.30 -21.98
C GLU A 31 -8.52 -31.50 -23.29
N ARG A 32 -9.51 -30.61 -23.47
CA ARG A 32 -9.59 -29.77 -24.67
C ARG A 32 -8.44 -28.78 -24.74
N LEU A 33 -8.07 -28.17 -23.61
CA LEU A 33 -6.93 -27.28 -23.52
C LEU A 33 -5.64 -28.01 -23.91
N LEU A 34 -5.37 -29.16 -23.28
CA LEU A 34 -4.15 -29.95 -23.52
C LEU A 34 -4.03 -30.40 -24.99
N ALA A 35 -5.15 -30.70 -25.63
CA ALA A 35 -5.17 -31.11 -27.03
C ALA A 35 -4.92 -29.97 -28.04
N SER A 36 -5.00 -28.70 -27.64
CA SER A 36 -5.02 -27.58 -28.60
C SER A 36 -4.23 -26.34 -28.19
N TYR A 37 -3.65 -26.30 -26.99
CA TYR A 37 -2.99 -25.10 -26.44
C TYR A 37 -1.83 -24.61 -27.34
N SER A 38 -1.05 -25.53 -27.91
CA SER A 38 0.11 -25.20 -28.75
C SER A 38 -0.33 -24.46 -30.02
N ASP A 39 -1.34 -24.99 -30.70
CA ASP A 39 -1.89 -24.37 -31.92
C ASP A 39 -2.50 -23.00 -31.64
N TRP A 40 -3.24 -22.88 -30.53
CA TRP A 40 -3.86 -21.63 -30.11
C TRP A 40 -2.80 -20.58 -29.77
N PHE A 41 -1.75 -20.97 -29.04
CA PHE A 41 -0.63 -20.10 -28.74
C PHE A 41 0.02 -19.56 -30.01
N HIS A 42 0.29 -20.43 -30.99
CA HIS A 42 0.96 -20.02 -32.23
C HIS A 42 0.15 -19.01 -33.03
N VAL A 43 -1.18 -19.18 -33.09
CA VAL A 43 -2.08 -18.22 -33.72
C VAL A 43 -2.07 -16.88 -32.97
N LEU A 44 -2.18 -16.89 -31.64
CA LEU A 44 -2.19 -15.67 -30.84
C LEU A 44 -0.85 -14.93 -30.90
N LEU A 45 0.28 -15.63 -30.90
CA LEU A 45 1.61 -15.05 -30.99
C LEU A 45 1.80 -14.22 -32.26
N GLN A 46 1.25 -14.68 -33.39
CA GLN A 46 1.30 -13.97 -34.68
C GLN A 46 0.63 -12.60 -34.65
N HIS A 47 -0.27 -12.34 -33.70
CA HIS A 47 -0.91 -11.04 -33.54
C HIS A 47 -0.15 -10.11 -32.59
N ILE A 48 0.73 -10.64 -31.75
CA ILE A 48 1.52 -9.89 -30.76
C ILE A 48 2.80 -9.34 -31.41
N GLN A 49 3.46 -10.13 -32.26
CA GLN A 49 4.75 -9.80 -32.88
C GLN A 49 4.75 -8.63 -33.90
N PRO A 50 3.76 -8.46 -34.80
CA PRO A 50 3.84 -7.46 -35.87
C PRO A 50 3.43 -6.06 -35.41
N SER A 51 4.03 -5.03 -36.01
CA SER A 51 3.67 -3.62 -35.79
C SER A 51 2.40 -3.19 -36.53
N GLY A 52 1.99 -3.90 -37.58
CA GLY A 52 0.82 -3.56 -38.42
C GLY A 52 -0.52 -4.15 -37.97
N VAL A 53 -0.57 -4.94 -36.91
CA VAL A 53 -1.82 -5.53 -36.39
C VAL A 53 -2.62 -4.50 -35.61
N SER A 54 -3.95 -4.49 -35.77
CA SER A 54 -4.86 -3.64 -35.01
C SER A 54 -4.58 -3.73 -33.50
N GLN A 55 -4.53 -2.58 -32.83
CA GLN A 55 -4.28 -2.52 -31.38
C GLN A 55 -5.30 -3.36 -30.60
N LEU A 56 -6.56 -3.39 -31.03
CA LEU A 56 -7.62 -4.20 -30.40
C LEU A 56 -7.32 -5.69 -30.46
N VAL A 57 -6.85 -6.18 -31.61
CA VAL A 57 -6.47 -7.59 -31.80
C VAL A 57 -5.25 -7.91 -30.94
N LYS A 58 -4.28 -7.01 -30.86
CA LYS A 58 -3.07 -7.16 -30.03
C LYS A 58 -3.42 -7.24 -28.55
N VAL A 59 -4.25 -6.32 -28.05
CA VAL A 59 -4.76 -6.30 -26.66
C VAL A 59 -5.49 -7.61 -26.35
N ALA A 60 -6.45 -8.01 -27.18
CA ALA A 60 -7.21 -9.25 -26.99
C ALA A 60 -6.30 -10.50 -27.03
N SER A 61 -5.27 -10.49 -27.88
CA SER A 61 -4.32 -11.61 -27.99
C SER A 61 -3.44 -11.72 -26.76
N CYS A 62 -2.89 -10.60 -26.26
CA CYS A 62 -2.10 -10.61 -25.04
C CYS A 62 -2.92 -11.10 -23.83
N ALA A 63 -4.19 -10.69 -23.73
CA ALA A 63 -5.10 -11.16 -22.68
C ALA A 63 -5.35 -12.68 -22.80
N ALA A 64 -5.73 -13.15 -23.98
CA ALA A 64 -5.98 -14.58 -24.23
C ALA A 64 -4.75 -15.47 -23.97
N VAL A 65 -3.55 -15.00 -24.34
CA VAL A 65 -2.30 -15.72 -24.03
C VAL A 65 -1.99 -15.70 -22.53
N SER A 66 -2.29 -14.60 -21.84
CA SER A 66 -2.13 -14.54 -20.38
C SER A 66 -3.02 -15.56 -19.67
N ASP A 67 -4.27 -15.70 -20.10
CA ASP A 67 -5.20 -16.71 -19.57
C ASP A 67 -4.72 -18.13 -19.89
N LEU A 68 -4.21 -18.33 -21.12
CA LEU A 68 -3.61 -19.60 -21.55
C LEU A 68 -2.46 -20.00 -20.64
N LEU A 69 -1.51 -19.08 -20.39
CA LEU A 69 -0.35 -19.34 -19.52
C LEU A 69 -0.78 -19.59 -18.07
N THR A 70 -1.74 -18.82 -17.56
CA THR A 70 -2.28 -19.01 -16.21
C THR A 70 -2.84 -20.42 -16.04
N ARG A 71 -3.65 -20.89 -17.01
CA ARG A 71 -4.17 -22.25 -16.98
C ARG A 71 -3.08 -23.30 -17.15
N LEU A 72 -2.16 -23.12 -18.10
CA LEU A 72 -1.03 -24.05 -18.31
C LEU A 72 -0.14 -24.16 -17.06
N GLY A 73 0.02 -23.08 -16.31
CA GLY A 73 0.78 -23.05 -15.06
C GLY A 73 0.22 -23.97 -13.97
N THR A 74 -1.05 -24.36 -14.06
CA THR A 74 -1.67 -25.33 -13.13
C THR A 74 -1.25 -26.78 -13.38
N PHE A 75 -0.66 -27.07 -14.55
CA PHE A 75 -0.24 -28.43 -14.93
C PHE A 75 1.25 -28.65 -14.65
N SER A 76 1.56 -29.54 -13.70
CA SER A 76 2.95 -29.83 -13.32
C SER A 76 3.76 -30.50 -14.43
N ASN A 77 3.11 -31.32 -15.27
CA ASN A 77 3.72 -32.04 -16.38
C ASN A 77 4.06 -31.15 -17.59
N LEU A 78 3.43 -29.97 -17.72
CA LEU A 78 3.63 -29.07 -18.85
C LEU A 78 4.63 -27.95 -18.60
N LYS A 79 5.31 -27.91 -17.44
CA LYS A 79 6.25 -26.83 -17.10
C LYS A 79 7.31 -26.60 -18.18
N LYS A 80 7.88 -27.65 -18.77
CA LYS A 80 8.92 -27.53 -19.80
C LYS A 80 8.39 -26.88 -21.08
N GLU A 81 7.25 -27.37 -21.57
CA GLU A 81 6.62 -26.85 -22.79
C GLU A 81 6.09 -25.44 -22.57
N GLY A 82 5.42 -25.19 -21.45
CA GLY A 82 4.94 -23.87 -21.06
C GLY A 82 6.06 -22.83 -20.97
N ASN A 83 7.23 -23.18 -20.40
CA ASN A 83 8.41 -22.32 -20.41
C ASN A 83 8.93 -22.03 -21.83
N ALA A 84 8.91 -23.02 -22.72
CA ALA A 84 9.33 -22.82 -24.11
C ALA A 84 8.38 -21.87 -24.88
N HIS A 85 7.07 -21.94 -24.61
CA HIS A 85 6.08 -21.01 -25.16
C HIS A 85 6.24 -19.61 -24.56
N ALA A 86 6.31 -19.51 -23.23
CA ALA A 86 6.53 -18.25 -22.52
C ALA A 86 7.82 -17.55 -22.97
N GLY A 87 8.90 -18.30 -23.21
CA GLY A 87 10.17 -17.75 -23.69
C GLY A 87 10.05 -17.04 -25.05
N LYS A 88 9.16 -17.51 -25.94
CA LYS A 88 8.90 -16.86 -27.25
C LYS A 88 8.17 -15.52 -27.11
N LEU A 89 7.55 -15.24 -25.95
CA LEU A 89 6.83 -14.00 -25.69
C LEU A 89 7.69 -12.90 -25.09
N VAL A 90 8.81 -13.24 -24.42
CA VAL A 90 9.59 -12.25 -23.65
C VAL A 90 10.03 -11.08 -24.53
N GLN A 91 10.61 -11.35 -25.70
CA GLN A 91 11.05 -10.30 -26.64
C GLN A 91 9.88 -9.47 -27.21
N PRO A 92 8.78 -10.08 -27.70
CA PRO A 92 7.58 -9.33 -28.10
C PRO A 92 7.00 -8.43 -27.00
N ILE A 93 6.97 -8.91 -25.75
CA ILE A 93 6.48 -8.13 -24.60
C ILE A 93 7.43 -6.97 -24.31
N LEU A 94 8.75 -7.22 -24.31
CA LEU A 94 9.74 -6.16 -24.14
C LEU A 94 9.56 -5.10 -25.22
N LYS A 95 9.34 -5.47 -26.48
CA LYS A 95 9.07 -4.52 -27.55
C LYS A 95 7.84 -3.66 -27.27
N ILE A 96 6.73 -4.27 -26.82
CA ILE A 96 5.53 -3.53 -26.38
C ILE A 96 5.86 -2.53 -25.27
N LEU A 97 6.67 -2.94 -24.28
CA LEU A 97 7.05 -2.08 -23.17
C LEU A 97 8.03 -0.97 -23.57
N HIS A 98 8.82 -1.11 -24.63
CA HIS A 98 9.73 -0.03 -25.06
C HIS A 98 9.06 0.96 -26.03
N GLU A 99 8.07 0.53 -26.80
CA GLU A 99 7.34 1.39 -27.74
C GLU A 99 6.44 2.42 -27.02
N ASP A 100 6.20 3.56 -27.67
CA ASP A 100 5.15 4.52 -27.29
C ASP A 100 3.76 3.96 -27.64
N ALA A 101 3.42 2.85 -26.98
CA ALA A 101 2.15 2.18 -27.13
C ALA A 101 1.05 2.91 -26.31
N THR A 102 -0.20 2.69 -26.70
CA THR A 102 -1.34 3.15 -25.90
C THR A 102 -1.35 2.47 -24.53
N GLU A 103 -1.89 3.15 -23.52
CA GLU A 103 -1.92 2.64 -22.15
C GLU A 103 -2.56 1.24 -22.06
N ALA A 104 -3.63 1.00 -22.81
CA ALA A 104 -4.28 -0.32 -22.87
C ALA A 104 -3.35 -1.43 -23.38
N VAL A 105 -2.49 -1.14 -24.35
CA VAL A 105 -1.52 -2.11 -24.90
C VAL A 105 -0.40 -2.36 -23.88
N LEU A 106 0.09 -1.31 -23.21
CA LEU A 106 1.08 -1.43 -22.14
C LEU A 106 0.54 -2.25 -20.96
N GLU A 107 -0.71 -1.99 -20.55
CA GLU A 107 -1.33 -2.67 -19.42
C GLU A 107 -1.42 -4.18 -19.64
N VAL A 108 -1.94 -4.61 -20.79
CA VAL A 108 -2.06 -6.04 -21.10
C VAL A 108 -0.69 -6.65 -21.39
N GLY A 109 0.26 -5.90 -21.96
CA GLY A 109 1.66 -6.32 -22.10
C GLY A 109 2.33 -6.60 -20.76
N GLY A 110 2.20 -5.71 -19.78
CA GLY A 110 2.73 -5.91 -18.42
C GLY A 110 1.98 -6.98 -17.64
N HIS A 111 0.67 -7.15 -17.84
CA HIS A 111 -0.08 -8.29 -17.29
C HIS A 111 0.45 -9.61 -17.85
N LEU A 112 0.67 -9.69 -19.16
CA LEU A 112 1.25 -10.87 -19.80
C LEU A 112 2.67 -11.17 -19.28
N LEU A 113 3.51 -10.14 -19.08
CA LEU A 113 4.82 -10.29 -18.44
C LEU A 113 4.70 -10.87 -17.03
N SER A 114 3.76 -10.34 -16.24
CA SER A 114 3.50 -10.80 -14.88
C SER A 114 3.08 -12.27 -14.85
N SER A 115 2.24 -12.70 -15.79
CA SER A 115 1.85 -14.11 -15.96
C SER A 115 3.05 -14.98 -16.34
N VAL A 116 3.91 -14.53 -17.25
CA VAL A 116 5.15 -15.24 -17.60
C VAL A 116 6.05 -15.40 -16.38
N VAL A 117 6.34 -14.32 -15.64
CA VAL A 117 7.21 -14.36 -14.45
C VAL A 117 6.60 -15.22 -13.34
N THR A 118 5.28 -15.20 -13.18
CA THR A 118 4.59 -15.92 -12.10
C THR A 118 4.52 -17.43 -12.35
N TYR A 119 4.12 -17.84 -13.55
CA TYR A 119 3.84 -19.25 -13.86
C TYR A 119 5.01 -19.95 -14.55
N PHE A 120 5.82 -19.22 -15.30
CA PHE A 120 6.95 -19.74 -16.09
C PHE A 120 8.23 -18.92 -15.88
N PRO A 121 8.70 -18.78 -14.63
CA PRO A 121 9.82 -17.89 -14.29
C PRO A 121 11.12 -18.22 -15.04
N ALA A 122 11.37 -19.50 -15.34
CA ALA A 122 12.56 -19.93 -16.08
C ALA A 122 12.62 -19.39 -17.53
N ALA A 123 11.47 -19.03 -18.12
CA ALA A 123 11.41 -18.40 -19.44
C ALA A 123 12.11 -17.04 -19.52
N VAL A 124 12.23 -16.35 -18.37
CA VAL A 124 12.78 -14.99 -18.28
C VAL A 124 14.27 -14.99 -17.98
N LEU A 125 14.85 -16.13 -17.57
CA LEU A 125 16.23 -16.22 -17.07
C LEU A 125 17.28 -15.58 -18.00
N ARG A 126 17.17 -15.84 -19.31
CA ARG A 126 18.11 -15.31 -20.33
C ARG A 126 17.95 -13.80 -20.60
N TYR A 127 16.84 -13.22 -20.17
CA TYR A 127 16.49 -11.82 -20.41
C TYR A 127 16.36 -11.06 -19.09
N TYR A 128 16.89 -11.60 -17.98
CA TYR A 128 16.68 -11.08 -16.64
C TYR A 128 16.96 -9.59 -16.54
N ASP A 129 18.17 -9.16 -16.91
CA ASP A 129 18.61 -7.77 -16.74
C ASP A 129 17.86 -6.83 -17.71
N THR A 130 17.52 -7.31 -18.91
CA THR A 130 16.70 -6.56 -19.88
C THR A 130 15.27 -6.37 -19.39
N VAL A 131 14.68 -7.39 -18.76
CA VAL A 131 13.34 -7.32 -18.17
C VAL A 131 13.34 -6.42 -16.93
N GLU A 132 14.37 -6.53 -16.07
CA GLU A 132 14.57 -5.61 -14.95
C GLU A 132 14.61 -4.16 -15.46
N GLY A 133 15.47 -3.86 -16.43
CA GLY A 133 15.61 -2.52 -17.01
C GLY A 133 14.32 -1.99 -17.65
N ALA A 134 13.59 -2.82 -18.39
CA ALA A 134 12.34 -2.41 -19.04
C ALA A 134 11.22 -2.08 -18.02
N ILE A 135 11.08 -2.90 -16.97
CA ILE A 135 10.11 -2.65 -15.90
C ILE A 135 10.48 -1.37 -15.16
N VAL A 136 11.75 -1.23 -14.77
CA VAL A 136 12.24 -0.06 -14.03
C VAL A 136 12.10 1.21 -14.85
N SER A 137 12.47 1.19 -16.14
CA SER A 137 12.31 2.32 -17.04
C SER A 137 10.85 2.82 -17.11
N LYS A 138 9.87 1.91 -17.11
CA LYS A 138 8.44 2.31 -17.07
C LYS A 138 7.95 2.76 -15.71
N ILE A 139 8.50 2.23 -14.62
CA ILE A 139 8.22 2.76 -13.28
C ILE A 139 8.74 4.21 -13.17
N MET A 140 9.93 4.47 -13.71
CA MET A 140 10.59 5.78 -13.63
C MET A 140 10.06 6.80 -14.66
N SER A 141 9.42 6.36 -15.76
CA SER A 141 8.99 7.27 -16.84
C SER A 141 7.83 8.20 -16.45
N GLY A 142 7.09 7.86 -15.40
CA GLY A 142 5.96 8.66 -14.92
C GLY A 142 4.76 8.73 -15.86
N SER A 143 4.77 7.94 -16.94
CA SER A 143 3.73 7.95 -18.00
C SER A 143 2.62 6.94 -17.75
N CYS A 144 2.61 6.28 -16.60
CA CYS A 144 1.77 5.11 -16.31
C CYS A 144 0.77 5.40 -15.20
N SER A 145 -0.44 4.83 -15.30
CA SER A 145 -1.41 4.87 -14.21
C SER A 145 -0.91 4.13 -12.96
N ALA A 146 -1.44 4.54 -11.79
CA ALA A 146 -1.10 3.94 -10.51
C ALA A 146 -1.36 2.42 -10.46
N ASP A 147 -2.46 1.97 -11.06
CA ASP A 147 -2.80 0.54 -11.13
C ASP A 147 -1.79 -0.25 -11.97
N PHE A 148 -1.36 0.32 -13.11
CA PHE A 148 -0.35 -0.30 -13.94
C PHE A 148 1.02 -0.33 -13.26
N LEU A 149 1.42 0.76 -12.60
CA LEU A 149 2.65 0.81 -11.80
C LEU A 149 2.66 -0.23 -10.68
N LYS A 150 1.53 -0.45 -10.01
CA LYS A 150 1.38 -1.51 -9.00
C LYS A 150 1.60 -2.91 -9.58
N LYS A 151 1.11 -3.18 -10.79
CA LYS A 151 1.34 -4.43 -11.53
C LYS A 151 2.82 -4.59 -11.88
N LEU A 152 3.47 -3.54 -12.40
CA LEU A 152 4.90 -3.53 -12.71
C LEU A 152 5.76 -3.76 -11.46
N ALA A 153 5.46 -3.10 -10.35
CA ALA A 153 6.12 -3.31 -9.06
C ALA A 153 5.99 -4.76 -8.56
N SER A 154 4.80 -5.36 -8.74
CA SER A 154 4.57 -6.77 -8.39
C SER A 154 5.38 -7.71 -9.30
N CYS A 155 5.44 -7.40 -10.60
CA CYS A 155 6.25 -8.15 -11.56
C CYS A 155 7.75 -8.09 -11.23
N LEU A 156 8.26 -6.90 -10.86
CA LEU A 156 9.64 -6.70 -10.41
C LEU A 156 9.96 -7.54 -9.17
N ALA A 157 9.03 -7.57 -8.19
CA ALA A 157 9.17 -8.36 -6.97
C ALA A 157 9.27 -9.87 -7.22
N PHE A 158 8.64 -10.37 -8.29
CA PHE A 158 8.68 -11.78 -8.66
C PHE A 158 9.85 -12.14 -9.58
N LEU A 159 10.51 -11.18 -10.21
CA LEU A 159 11.60 -11.42 -11.16
C LEU A 159 12.73 -12.32 -10.59
N PRO A 160 13.16 -12.19 -9.32
CA PRO A 160 14.16 -13.09 -8.73
C PRO A 160 13.78 -14.58 -8.74
N ARG A 161 12.50 -14.93 -8.88
CA ARG A 161 12.06 -16.34 -8.96
C ARG A 161 12.57 -17.06 -10.22
N SER A 162 12.95 -16.32 -11.25
CA SER A 162 13.55 -16.88 -12.47
C SER A 162 14.90 -17.55 -12.24
N ARG A 163 15.66 -17.07 -11.24
CA ARG A 163 16.93 -17.67 -10.80
C ARG A 163 16.72 -18.60 -9.60
N GLY A 164 15.86 -18.20 -8.66
CA GLY A 164 15.37 -19.05 -7.57
C GLY A 164 16.35 -19.26 -6.42
N ASP A 165 17.49 -18.57 -6.42
CA ASP A 165 18.50 -18.57 -5.37
C ASP A 165 18.32 -17.41 -4.37
N GLU A 166 18.92 -17.55 -3.18
CA GLU A 166 18.87 -16.55 -2.11
C GLU A 166 19.53 -15.23 -2.51
N GLU A 167 20.65 -15.29 -3.25
CA GLU A 167 21.45 -14.13 -3.63
C GLU A 167 20.65 -13.18 -4.53
N SER A 168 19.89 -13.72 -5.48
CA SER A 168 19.07 -12.95 -6.42
C SER A 168 17.92 -12.22 -5.74
N TRP A 169 17.29 -12.84 -4.74
CA TRP A 169 16.27 -12.15 -3.92
C TRP A 169 16.90 -11.05 -3.08
N SER A 170 18.02 -11.38 -2.41
CA SER A 170 18.75 -10.46 -1.53
C SER A 170 19.28 -9.24 -2.29
N LEU A 171 19.84 -9.46 -3.48
CA LEU A 171 20.32 -8.41 -4.36
C LEU A 171 19.17 -7.51 -4.82
N MET A 172 18.04 -8.09 -5.25
CA MET A 172 16.88 -7.30 -5.71
C MET A 172 16.33 -6.40 -4.60
N ILE A 173 16.12 -6.93 -3.38
CA ILE A 173 15.62 -6.09 -2.29
C ILE A 173 16.64 -5.01 -1.89
N GLN A 174 17.95 -5.32 -1.91
CA GLN A 174 19.00 -4.32 -1.66
C GLN A 174 19.00 -3.20 -2.71
N LYS A 175 18.90 -3.54 -4.00
CA LYS A 175 18.74 -2.57 -5.09
C LYS A 175 17.54 -1.67 -4.87
N ILE A 176 16.37 -2.24 -4.55
CA ILE A 176 15.13 -1.47 -4.33
C ILE A 176 15.26 -0.55 -3.12
N VAL A 177 15.75 -1.04 -1.98
CA VAL A 177 15.88 -0.22 -0.76
C VAL A 177 16.93 0.88 -0.96
N PHE A 178 18.01 0.61 -1.69
CA PHE A 178 19.00 1.63 -2.05
C PHE A 178 18.41 2.71 -2.97
N SER A 179 17.69 2.31 -4.02
CA SER A 179 16.98 3.25 -4.91
C SER A 179 15.93 4.07 -4.16
N LEU A 180 15.16 3.45 -3.25
CA LEU A 180 14.22 4.17 -2.38
C LEU A 180 14.94 5.23 -1.54
N SER A 181 16.11 4.91 -0.98
CA SER A 181 16.90 5.88 -0.22
C SER A 181 17.29 7.10 -1.05
N SER A 182 17.76 6.87 -2.28
CA SER A 182 18.14 7.94 -3.21
C SER A 182 16.95 8.82 -3.58
N LEU A 183 15.80 8.22 -3.92
CA LEU A 183 14.58 8.96 -4.27
C LEU A 183 14.02 9.73 -3.07
N LEU A 184 14.15 9.18 -1.86
CA LEU A 184 13.75 9.87 -0.63
C LEU A 184 14.68 11.04 -0.28
N ASN A 185 15.97 10.97 -0.61
CA ASN A 185 16.87 12.11 -0.44
C ASN A 185 16.38 13.32 -1.26
N GLU A 186 15.92 13.07 -2.49
CA GLU A 186 15.35 14.11 -3.35
C GLU A 186 13.95 14.56 -2.87
N ALA A 187 13.10 13.62 -2.45
CA ALA A 187 11.72 13.93 -2.05
C ALA A 187 11.62 14.64 -0.69
N LEU A 188 12.53 14.34 0.24
CA LEU A 188 12.52 14.84 1.62
C LEU A 188 13.61 15.88 1.89
N GLU A 189 14.27 16.39 0.85
CA GLU A 189 15.30 17.41 0.97
C GLU A 189 14.78 18.62 1.77
N GLY A 190 15.47 18.96 2.87
CA GLY A 190 15.08 20.06 3.77
C GLY A 190 13.95 19.74 4.77
N LEU A 191 13.33 18.57 4.69
CA LEU A 191 12.22 18.14 5.56
C LEU A 191 12.60 17.07 6.60
N GLU A 192 13.73 16.39 6.41
CA GLU A 192 14.26 15.40 7.35
C GLU A 192 15.52 15.90 8.06
N GLU A 193 15.79 15.35 9.25
CA GLU A 193 17.04 15.60 9.97
C GLU A 193 18.20 14.85 9.30
N ASP A 194 19.31 15.55 9.03
CA ASP A 194 20.50 14.98 8.39
C ASP A 194 21.02 13.73 9.10
N SER A 195 20.96 13.70 10.44
CA SER A 195 21.41 12.56 11.24
C SER A 195 20.63 11.27 10.96
N VAL A 196 19.32 11.36 10.68
CA VAL A 196 18.46 10.22 10.38
C VAL A 196 18.74 9.69 8.98
N ARG A 197 19.02 10.60 8.03
CA ARG A 197 19.45 10.26 6.68
C ARG A 197 20.81 9.54 6.71
N ASP A 198 21.78 10.08 7.43
CA ASP A 198 23.13 9.53 7.50
C ASP A 198 23.15 8.15 8.19
N GLU A 199 22.35 7.95 9.26
CA GLU A 199 22.13 6.65 9.90
C GLU A 199 21.59 5.62 8.90
N ALA A 200 20.62 6.01 8.06
CA ALA A 200 20.04 5.12 7.06
C ALA A 200 21.02 4.75 5.95
N ILE A 201 21.80 5.72 5.44
CA ILE A 201 22.82 5.47 4.41
C ILE A 201 23.90 4.52 4.94
N ALA A 202 24.36 4.70 6.17
CA ALA A 202 25.35 3.82 6.80
C ALA A 202 24.86 2.36 6.94
N LEU A 203 23.56 2.14 7.10
CA LEU A 203 22.97 0.80 7.13
C LEU A 203 22.83 0.16 5.74
N LEU A 204 22.71 0.98 4.69
CA LEU A 204 22.54 0.52 3.31
C LEU A 204 23.88 0.17 2.66
N VAL A 205 24.93 0.92 2.96
CA VAL A 205 26.29 0.69 2.46
C VAL A 205 27.22 0.55 3.66
N PRO A 206 27.48 -0.68 4.14
CA PRO A 206 28.42 -0.92 5.21
C PRO A 206 29.82 -0.40 4.85
N PRO A 207 30.58 0.14 5.83
CA PRO A 207 31.90 0.69 5.57
C PRO A 207 32.83 -0.36 4.96
N GLY A 208 33.48 0.01 3.85
CA GLY A 208 34.40 -0.87 3.12
C GLY A 208 33.74 -1.83 2.12
N LYS A 209 32.42 -1.71 1.87
CA LYS A 209 31.72 -2.41 0.79
C LYS A 209 31.28 -1.44 -0.30
N ASP A 210 31.31 -1.91 -1.54
CA ASP A 210 30.75 -1.17 -2.67
C ASP A 210 29.21 -1.11 -2.57
N PRO A 211 28.59 -0.03 -3.05
CA PRO A 211 27.14 0.05 -3.14
C PRO A 211 26.59 -1.03 -4.08
N PRO A 212 25.33 -1.48 -3.88
CA PRO A 212 24.72 -2.43 -4.80
C PRO A 212 24.64 -1.83 -6.22
N PRO A 213 24.65 -2.68 -7.27
CA PRO A 213 24.42 -2.22 -8.64
C PRO A 213 23.10 -1.45 -8.74
N SER A 214 22.98 -0.53 -9.70
CA SER A 214 21.74 0.23 -9.85
C SER A 214 20.56 -0.68 -10.25
N LEU A 215 19.38 -0.32 -9.76
CA LEU A 215 18.14 -0.99 -10.13
C LEU A 215 17.86 -0.78 -11.62
N GLY A 216 17.68 -1.87 -12.37
CA GLY A 216 17.44 -1.82 -13.82
C GLY A 216 18.67 -1.52 -14.68
N GLY A 217 19.88 -1.46 -14.10
CA GLY A 217 21.12 -1.21 -14.83
C GLY A 217 21.27 0.20 -15.42
N GLN A 218 20.34 1.11 -15.13
CA GLN A 218 20.45 2.51 -15.48
C GLN A 218 21.17 3.25 -14.36
N MET A 219 22.24 4.00 -14.67
CA MET A 219 22.65 5.10 -13.78
C MET A 219 21.53 6.13 -13.84
N MET A 220 20.96 6.48 -12.70
CA MET A 220 20.07 7.63 -12.62
C MET A 220 20.86 8.84 -13.12
N SER A 221 20.57 9.31 -14.33
CA SER A 221 21.14 10.57 -14.80
C SER A 221 20.48 11.69 -13.99
N GLU A 222 21.29 12.43 -13.25
CA GLU A 222 20.89 13.60 -12.43
C GLU A 222 20.17 14.69 -13.26
N GLU A 223 20.14 14.58 -14.58
CA GLU A 223 19.72 15.66 -15.49
C GLU A 223 18.23 15.65 -15.92
N SER A 224 17.36 14.75 -15.43
CA SER A 224 16.03 14.57 -16.07
C SER A 224 14.78 14.88 -15.24
N LEU A 225 14.88 15.20 -13.95
CA LEU A 225 13.72 15.67 -13.18
C LEU A 225 13.73 17.20 -13.10
N ASN A 226 13.15 17.83 -14.12
CA ASN A 226 12.87 19.27 -14.09
C ASN A 226 12.18 19.65 -12.77
N LYS A 227 12.69 20.63 -12.03
CA LYS A 227 12.17 21.07 -10.72
C LYS A 227 10.78 21.72 -10.84
N GLY A 228 9.72 20.92 -10.96
CA GLY A 228 8.32 21.38 -11.04
C GLY A 228 7.34 20.39 -10.41
N GLU A 229 6.12 20.81 -10.13
CA GLU A 229 5.10 19.98 -9.43
C GLU A 229 4.84 18.64 -10.13
N ARG A 230 4.88 18.63 -11.47
CA ARG A 230 4.69 17.42 -12.26
C ARG A 230 5.79 16.40 -12.01
N SER A 231 7.06 16.80 -11.82
CA SER A 231 8.14 15.86 -11.52
C SER A 231 8.06 15.30 -10.10
N GLN A 232 7.58 16.10 -9.15
CA GLN A 232 7.35 15.65 -7.77
C GLN A 232 6.22 14.61 -7.66
N LEU A 233 5.13 14.77 -8.42
CA LEU A 233 4.10 13.73 -8.55
C LEU A 233 4.68 12.40 -9.07
N LEU A 234 5.58 12.47 -10.07
CA LEU A 234 6.24 11.28 -10.61
C LEU A 234 7.16 10.63 -9.58
N LEU A 235 7.94 11.44 -8.85
CA LEU A 235 8.83 10.98 -7.79
C LEU A 235 8.06 10.22 -6.71
N ILE A 236 6.94 10.76 -6.23
CA ILE A 236 6.13 10.15 -5.18
C ILE A 236 5.44 8.87 -5.67
N SER A 237 4.93 8.87 -6.91
CA SER A 237 4.35 7.67 -7.54
C SER A 237 5.40 6.55 -7.68
N THR A 238 6.62 6.92 -8.06
CA THR A 238 7.77 6.01 -8.18
C THR A 238 8.14 5.41 -6.83
N ILE A 239 8.30 6.25 -5.80
CA ILE A 239 8.59 5.81 -4.43
C ILE A 239 7.50 4.86 -3.93
N SER A 240 6.24 5.21 -4.13
CA SER A 240 5.09 4.38 -3.73
C SER A 240 5.10 3.01 -4.43
N SER A 241 5.46 2.99 -5.72
CA SER A 241 5.57 1.75 -6.51
C SER A 241 6.70 0.86 -6.01
N LEU A 242 7.87 1.42 -5.70
CA LEU A 242 8.99 0.68 -5.13
C LEU A 242 8.72 0.19 -3.70
N MET A 243 8.02 0.98 -2.88
CA MET A 243 7.53 0.51 -1.56
C MET A 243 6.56 -0.67 -1.72
N ASN A 244 5.65 -0.62 -2.68
CA ASN A 244 4.77 -1.76 -3.00
C ASN A 244 5.56 -2.98 -3.50
N CYS A 245 6.66 -2.77 -4.24
CA CYS A 245 7.58 -3.84 -4.62
C CYS A 245 8.21 -4.50 -3.37
N CYS A 246 8.72 -3.70 -2.42
CA CYS A 246 9.20 -4.20 -1.12
C CYS A 246 8.13 -5.00 -0.37
N CYS A 247 6.91 -4.45 -0.25
CA CYS A 247 5.79 -5.15 0.39
C CYS A 247 5.53 -6.52 -0.25
N THR A 248 5.52 -6.57 -1.58
CA THR A 248 5.28 -7.79 -2.34
C THR A 248 6.39 -8.81 -2.12
N MET A 249 7.66 -8.39 -2.14
CA MET A 249 8.80 -9.28 -1.87
C MET A 249 8.78 -9.86 -0.46
N LEU A 250 8.37 -9.07 0.55
CA LEU A 250 8.34 -9.49 1.95
C LEU A 250 7.19 -10.44 2.28
N THR A 251 6.07 -10.36 1.55
CA THR A 251 4.84 -11.10 1.87
C THR A 251 4.56 -12.28 0.94
N SER A 252 5.24 -12.34 -0.21
CA SER A 252 5.07 -13.40 -1.19
C SER A 252 5.94 -14.60 -0.90
N PHE A 253 5.48 -15.78 -1.33
CA PHE A 253 6.28 -16.99 -1.31
C PHE A 253 7.54 -16.87 -2.18
N TYR A 254 8.67 -17.37 -1.70
CA TYR A 254 9.90 -17.54 -2.46
C TYR A 254 10.39 -18.99 -2.31
N PRO A 255 10.95 -19.63 -3.36
CA PRO A 255 11.25 -21.06 -3.34
C PRO A 255 12.31 -21.47 -2.30
N VAL A 256 13.14 -20.53 -1.84
CA VAL A 256 14.18 -20.75 -0.82
C VAL A 256 13.99 -19.79 0.35
N GLN A 257 14.57 -20.14 1.51
CA GLN A 257 14.65 -19.22 2.64
C GLN A 257 15.61 -18.08 2.30
N VAL A 258 15.26 -16.86 2.71
CA VAL A 258 16.02 -15.64 2.41
C VAL A 258 16.25 -14.82 3.66
N ALA A 259 17.42 -14.22 3.78
CA ALA A 259 17.72 -13.25 4.83
C ALA A 259 17.16 -11.87 4.49
N VAL A 260 16.16 -11.42 5.26
CA VAL A 260 15.56 -10.09 5.06
C VAL A 260 16.46 -9.00 5.65
N PRO A 261 16.80 -7.92 4.90
CA PRO A 261 17.55 -6.79 5.44
C PRO A 261 16.66 -5.87 6.28
N VAL A 262 16.27 -6.34 7.47
CA VAL A 262 15.28 -5.68 8.34
C VAL A 262 15.69 -4.26 8.70
N ARG A 263 16.92 -4.08 9.20
CA ARG A 263 17.40 -2.78 9.67
C ARG A 263 17.40 -1.71 8.56
N PRO A 264 17.95 -1.98 7.36
CA PRO A 264 17.81 -1.06 6.22
C PRO A 264 16.36 -0.71 5.87
N ILE A 265 15.46 -1.69 5.85
CA ILE A 265 14.03 -1.44 5.54
C ILE A 265 13.39 -0.56 6.62
N LEU A 266 13.64 -0.85 7.90
CA LEU A 266 13.12 -0.05 9.01
C LEU A 266 13.69 1.37 9.05
N ALA A 267 14.93 1.57 8.61
CA ALA A 267 15.53 2.90 8.48
C ALA A 267 14.79 3.75 7.44
N ILE A 268 14.46 3.18 6.27
CA ILE A 268 13.65 3.84 5.24
C ILE A 268 12.25 4.18 5.76
N VAL A 269 11.58 3.23 6.41
CA VAL A 269 10.26 3.47 7.03
C VAL A 269 10.34 4.60 8.06
N ARG A 270 11.36 4.57 8.93
CA ARG A 270 11.55 5.59 9.96
C ARG A 270 11.75 6.98 9.38
N ARG A 271 12.56 7.13 8.31
CA ARG A 271 12.78 8.42 7.64
C ARG A 271 11.46 9.09 7.28
N VAL A 272 10.59 8.38 6.56
CA VAL A 272 9.30 8.91 6.13
C VAL A 272 8.36 9.20 7.31
N LEU A 273 8.25 8.28 8.26
CA LEU A 273 7.31 8.42 9.37
C LEU A 273 7.71 9.52 10.36
N MET A 274 8.98 9.91 10.42
CA MET A 274 9.44 10.95 11.35
C MET A 274 9.27 12.37 10.81
N VAL A 275 9.05 12.55 9.50
CA VAL A 275 8.80 13.84 8.87
C VAL A 275 7.39 14.32 9.24
N ASN A 276 7.31 15.56 9.74
CA ASN A 276 6.08 16.22 10.19
C ASN A 276 5.70 17.44 9.34
N GLY A 277 6.42 17.72 8.27
CA GLY A 277 6.18 18.84 7.34
C GLY A 277 6.65 20.22 7.84
N SER A 278 7.19 20.32 9.06
CA SER A 278 7.86 21.55 9.52
C SER A 278 9.27 21.65 8.96
N LEU A 279 9.69 22.84 8.55
CA LEU A 279 11.09 23.10 8.21
C LEU A 279 11.95 22.93 9.45
N SER A 280 13.09 22.25 9.30
CA SER A 280 14.11 22.30 10.34
C SER A 280 14.64 23.74 10.43
N GLU A 281 14.62 24.31 11.64
CA GLU A 281 15.11 25.68 11.91
C GLU A 281 16.59 25.88 11.50
N SER A 282 17.34 24.80 11.29
CA SER A 282 18.75 24.80 10.89
C SER A 282 19.01 24.83 9.38
N LEU A 283 18.00 24.66 8.52
CA LEU A 283 18.17 24.50 7.07
C LEU A 283 17.62 25.73 6.33
N GLN A 284 18.51 26.48 5.67
CA GLN A 284 18.10 27.52 4.72
C GLN A 284 17.28 26.88 3.57
N PRO A 285 16.17 27.50 3.12
CA PRO A 285 15.28 26.87 2.16
C PRO A 285 15.92 26.88 0.76
N PHE A 286 16.46 25.74 0.34
CA PHE A 286 16.84 25.49 -1.06
C PHE A 286 15.64 25.07 -1.92
N THR A 287 14.52 24.69 -1.29
CA THR A 287 13.25 24.35 -1.95
C THR A 287 12.30 25.55 -1.98
N THR A 288 11.60 25.73 -3.11
CA THR A 288 10.61 26.81 -3.23
C THR A 288 9.39 26.51 -2.33
N ALA A 289 8.74 27.53 -1.78
CA ALA A 289 7.57 27.37 -0.90
C ALA A 289 6.44 26.52 -1.53
N MET A 290 6.25 26.61 -2.86
CA MET A 290 5.26 25.79 -3.59
C MET A 290 5.63 24.30 -3.62
N GLN A 291 6.91 23.97 -3.81
CA GLN A 291 7.39 22.58 -3.78
C GLN A 291 7.23 21.97 -2.38
N GLN A 292 7.46 22.76 -1.33
CA GLN A 292 7.27 22.32 0.04
C GLN A 292 5.79 22.04 0.34
N GLU A 293 4.90 22.95 -0.04
CA GLU A 293 3.45 22.78 0.12
C GLU A 293 2.96 21.52 -0.60
N PHE A 294 3.46 21.28 -1.80
CA PHE A 294 3.16 20.08 -2.56
C PHE A 294 3.63 18.81 -1.83
N VAL A 295 4.89 18.72 -1.41
CA VAL A 295 5.41 17.54 -0.69
C VAL A 295 4.64 17.32 0.62
N CYS A 296 4.32 18.38 1.36
CA CYS A 296 3.52 18.28 2.58
C CYS A 296 2.09 17.76 2.30
N SER A 297 1.50 18.11 1.16
CA SER A 297 0.18 17.59 0.75
C SER A 297 0.20 16.08 0.46
N GLN A 298 1.33 15.57 -0.03
CA GLN A 298 1.51 14.16 -0.41
C GLN A 298 2.11 13.30 0.70
N LEU A 299 2.68 13.93 1.74
CA LEU A 299 3.30 13.25 2.87
C LEU A 299 2.40 12.20 3.54
N PRO A 300 1.08 12.43 3.76
CA PRO A 300 0.20 11.40 4.30
C PRO A 300 0.14 10.12 3.45
N ALA A 301 0.13 10.25 2.12
CA ALA A 301 0.14 9.10 1.22
C ALA A 301 1.46 8.32 1.33
N LEU A 302 2.59 9.04 1.40
CA LEU A 302 3.91 8.43 1.56
C LEU A 302 4.06 7.73 2.93
N GLN A 303 3.53 8.34 3.99
CA GLN A 303 3.46 7.74 5.32
C GLN A 303 2.59 6.48 5.33
N LEU A 304 1.46 6.48 4.60
CA LEU A 304 0.63 5.28 4.44
C LEU A 304 1.42 4.15 3.76
N CYS A 305 2.10 4.42 2.64
CA CYS A 305 2.95 3.43 1.97
C CYS A 305 4.05 2.89 2.90
N SER A 306 4.65 3.74 3.74
CA SER A 306 5.66 3.32 4.72
C SER A 306 5.07 2.44 5.83
N LEU A 307 3.85 2.73 6.29
CA LEU A 307 3.12 1.85 7.21
C LEU A 307 2.75 0.51 6.54
N GLU A 308 2.49 0.48 5.23
CA GLU A 308 2.30 -0.76 4.49
C GLU A 308 3.57 -1.61 4.44
N VAL A 309 4.74 -0.99 4.20
CA VAL A 309 6.04 -1.68 4.29
C VAL A 309 6.26 -2.24 5.68
N LEU A 310 5.97 -1.45 6.72
CA LEU A 310 6.10 -1.92 8.10
C LEU A 310 5.16 -3.10 8.41
N ALA A 311 3.92 -3.02 7.94
CA ALA A 311 2.96 -4.13 8.05
C ALA A 311 3.46 -5.38 7.31
N ALA A 312 4.07 -5.20 6.13
CA ALA A 312 4.65 -6.29 5.34
C ALA A 312 5.83 -6.94 6.04
N VAL A 313 6.71 -6.16 6.71
CA VAL A 313 7.80 -6.70 7.56
C VAL A 313 7.23 -7.55 8.69
N VAL A 314 6.23 -7.04 9.42
CA VAL A 314 5.59 -7.77 10.53
C VAL A 314 4.95 -9.08 10.06
N LYS A 315 4.20 -9.04 8.96
CA LYS A 315 3.49 -10.21 8.41
C LYS A 315 4.41 -11.23 7.75
N GLY A 316 5.42 -10.75 7.03
CA GLY A 316 6.38 -11.58 6.29
C GLY A 316 7.35 -12.31 7.23
N MET A 317 7.88 -11.61 8.23
CA MET A 317 8.89 -12.18 9.13
C MET A 317 8.31 -12.98 10.29
N ARG A 318 7.12 -12.59 10.78
CA ARG A 318 6.48 -13.22 11.96
C ARG A 318 7.52 -13.35 13.10
N CYS A 319 7.64 -14.52 13.73
CA CYS A 319 8.56 -14.75 14.86
C CYS A 319 10.04 -14.46 14.55
N GLN A 320 10.47 -14.43 13.28
CA GLN A 320 11.85 -14.08 12.93
C GLN A 320 12.16 -12.59 13.17
N LEU A 321 11.15 -11.76 13.40
CA LEU A 321 11.30 -10.35 13.72
C LEU A 321 11.72 -10.09 15.18
N LEU A 322 11.69 -11.11 16.05
CA LEU A 322 11.98 -10.95 17.49
C LEU A 322 13.28 -10.17 17.79
N PRO A 323 14.42 -10.38 17.09
CA PRO A 323 15.64 -9.59 17.32
C PRO A 323 15.51 -8.09 16.99
N HIS A 324 14.47 -7.71 16.25
CA HIS A 324 14.24 -6.36 15.73
C HIS A 324 12.91 -5.75 16.22
N VAL A 325 12.15 -6.47 17.05
CA VAL A 325 10.80 -6.05 17.47
C VAL A 325 10.83 -4.71 18.21
N VAL A 326 11.89 -4.46 18.98
CA VAL A 326 12.07 -3.20 19.73
C VAL A 326 12.18 -2.00 18.78
N ASP A 327 12.87 -2.15 17.65
CA ASP A 327 12.98 -1.09 16.65
C ASP A 327 11.62 -0.79 16.00
N VAL A 328 10.85 -1.82 15.68
CA VAL A 328 9.49 -1.68 15.13
C VAL A 328 8.57 -0.97 16.12
N VAL A 329 8.61 -1.39 17.39
CA VAL A 329 7.86 -0.76 18.48
C VAL A 329 8.25 0.72 18.61
N ARG A 330 9.55 1.03 18.67
CA ARG A 330 10.05 2.40 18.79
C ARG A 330 9.57 3.29 17.64
N ILE A 331 9.60 2.80 16.41
CA ILE A 331 9.09 3.51 15.23
C ILE A 331 7.58 3.77 15.37
N LEU A 332 6.78 2.74 15.65
CA LEU A 332 5.33 2.87 15.79
C LEU A 332 4.93 3.84 16.90
N MET A 333 5.54 3.70 18.08
CA MET A 333 5.19 4.52 19.24
C MET A 333 5.64 5.96 19.06
N GLY A 334 6.82 6.17 18.47
CA GLY A 334 7.28 7.51 18.07
C GLY A 334 6.33 8.15 17.05
N TYR A 335 5.79 7.36 16.12
CA TYR A 335 4.85 7.82 15.12
C TYR A 335 3.47 8.15 15.71
N PHE A 336 2.91 7.31 16.59
CA PHE A 336 1.61 7.55 17.24
C PHE A 336 1.55 8.88 18.00
N LYS A 337 2.67 9.29 18.62
CA LYS A 337 2.77 10.57 19.34
C LYS A 337 2.67 11.79 18.42
N LYS A 338 3.05 11.64 17.15
CA LYS A 338 3.09 12.71 16.16
C LYS A 338 1.90 12.69 15.19
N CYS A 339 1.31 11.50 14.96
CA CYS A 339 0.29 11.29 13.96
C CYS A 339 -1.11 11.65 14.47
N TRP A 340 -1.77 12.59 13.79
CA TRP A 340 -3.15 13.02 14.09
C TRP A 340 -4.18 12.54 13.05
N LEU A 341 -3.73 12.02 11.91
CA LEU A 341 -4.60 11.62 10.81
C LEU A 341 -5.26 10.26 11.08
N SER A 342 -6.60 10.24 11.08
CA SER A 342 -7.40 9.07 11.45
C SER A 342 -7.06 7.81 10.64
N GLU A 343 -6.86 7.96 9.32
CA GLU A 343 -6.55 6.84 8.42
C GLU A 343 -5.19 6.20 8.73
N LEU A 344 -4.18 7.04 9.00
CA LEU A 344 -2.84 6.57 9.34
C LEU A 344 -2.79 5.94 10.74
N ARG A 345 -3.50 6.52 11.71
CA ARG A 345 -3.67 5.92 13.04
C ARG A 345 -4.40 4.57 12.98
N THR A 346 -5.44 4.47 12.14
CA THR A 346 -6.17 3.21 11.89
C THR A 346 -5.21 2.13 11.40
N LYS A 347 -4.35 2.47 10.42
CA LYS A 347 -3.31 1.56 9.93
C LYS A 347 -2.30 1.22 11.03
N GLY A 348 -1.86 2.19 11.82
CA GLY A 348 -0.97 1.99 12.97
C GLY A 348 -1.52 0.97 13.96
N TYR A 349 -2.81 1.07 14.33
CA TYR A 349 -3.46 0.11 15.23
C TYR A 349 -3.56 -1.29 14.62
N SER A 350 -3.84 -1.39 13.31
CA SER A 350 -3.82 -2.69 12.62
C SER A 350 -2.44 -3.35 12.72
N ILE A 351 -1.34 -2.59 12.61
CA ILE A 351 0.01 -3.13 12.74
C ILE A 351 0.28 -3.56 14.19
N VAL A 352 -0.14 -2.75 15.17
CA VAL A 352 -0.03 -3.08 16.61
C VAL A 352 -0.75 -4.40 16.91
N LYS A 353 -1.98 -4.56 16.41
CA LYS A 353 -2.76 -5.79 16.54
C LYS A 353 -2.01 -7.00 15.98
N ASP A 354 -1.52 -6.89 14.75
CA ASP A 354 -0.74 -7.96 14.11
C ASP A 354 0.53 -8.30 14.90
N LEU A 355 1.23 -7.28 15.41
CA LEU A 355 2.43 -7.43 16.22
C LEU A 355 2.15 -8.18 17.54
N LEU A 356 1.05 -7.85 18.22
CA LEU A 356 0.61 -8.52 19.44
C LEU A 356 0.28 -10.00 19.18
N ILE A 357 -0.49 -10.27 18.13
CA ILE A 357 -0.93 -11.63 17.78
C ILE A 357 0.27 -12.50 17.38
N LEU A 358 1.21 -11.96 16.61
CA LEU A 358 2.34 -12.73 16.07
C LEU A 358 3.50 -12.91 17.06
N MET A 359 3.74 -11.93 17.94
CA MET A 359 4.92 -11.93 18.83
C MET A 359 4.58 -12.30 20.28
N GLY A 360 3.31 -12.21 20.68
CA GLY A 360 2.85 -12.63 21.99
C GLY A 360 3.18 -11.68 23.15
N ALA A 361 3.16 -12.23 24.36
CA ALA A 361 3.14 -11.49 25.62
C ALA A 361 4.38 -10.60 25.85
N GLY A 362 5.56 -11.02 25.36
CA GLY A 362 6.78 -10.24 25.48
C GLY A 362 6.67 -8.85 24.85
N THR A 363 6.06 -8.75 23.67
CA THR A 363 5.84 -7.47 22.98
C THR A 363 4.74 -6.64 23.64
N ALA A 364 3.71 -7.29 24.18
CA ALA A 364 2.62 -6.61 24.88
C ALA A 364 3.13 -5.75 26.05
N LEU A 365 4.15 -6.20 26.79
CA LEU A 365 4.79 -5.42 27.85
C LEU A 365 5.29 -4.07 27.34
N TYR A 366 6.02 -4.06 26.23
CA TYR A 366 6.66 -2.85 25.70
C TYR A 366 5.71 -1.85 25.08
N ILE A 367 4.57 -2.31 24.53
CA ILE A 367 3.63 -1.43 23.81
C ILE A 367 2.41 -1.05 24.64
N SER A 368 2.11 -1.78 25.71
CA SER A 368 0.87 -1.65 26.50
C SER A 368 0.52 -0.20 26.84
N GLN A 369 1.43 0.51 27.51
CA GLN A 369 1.19 1.87 28.00
C GLN A 369 0.81 2.83 26.87
N GLU A 370 1.51 2.75 25.75
CA GLU A 370 1.31 3.68 24.64
C GLU A 370 0.05 3.35 23.84
N VAL A 371 -0.25 2.05 23.63
CA VAL A 371 -1.51 1.61 23.00
C VAL A 371 -2.71 2.03 23.85
N ILE A 372 -2.61 1.90 25.17
CA ILE A 372 -3.66 2.34 26.10
C ILE A 372 -3.83 3.85 26.02
N ASN A 373 -2.75 4.62 26.16
CA ASN A 373 -2.81 6.09 26.11
C ASN A 373 -3.43 6.61 24.81
N ASN A 374 -2.99 6.07 23.67
CA ASN A 374 -3.54 6.44 22.36
C ASN A 374 -4.99 5.99 22.22
N GLY A 375 -5.33 4.79 22.72
CA GLY A 375 -6.71 4.30 22.75
C GLY A 375 -7.64 5.21 23.54
N PHE A 376 -7.20 5.74 24.69
CA PHE A 376 -7.96 6.75 25.45
C PHE A 376 -8.20 8.02 24.65
N ILE A 377 -7.22 8.49 23.88
CA ILE A 377 -7.35 9.69 23.06
C ILE A 377 -8.36 9.46 21.93
N ASP A 378 -8.24 8.34 21.21
CA ASP A 378 -9.04 8.09 20.00
C ASP A 378 -10.45 7.58 20.29
N LEU A 379 -10.68 6.95 21.44
CA LEU A 379 -11.98 6.42 21.83
C LEU A 379 -12.83 7.42 22.61
N ARG A 380 -12.24 8.46 23.21
CA ARG A 380 -12.99 9.50 23.90
C ARG A 380 -13.86 10.27 22.92
N LEU A 381 -15.16 10.30 23.19
CA LEU A 381 -16.11 11.15 22.50
C LEU A 381 -16.11 12.53 23.16
N ALA A 382 -16.02 13.60 22.35
CA ALA A 382 -16.29 14.94 22.85
C ALA A 382 -17.77 15.04 23.26
N GLY A 383 -18.04 14.80 24.54
CA GLY A 383 -19.40 14.77 25.08
C GLY A 383 -20.10 16.13 24.95
N PRO A 384 -21.44 16.16 24.74
CA PRO A 384 -22.22 17.38 24.81
C PRO A 384 -22.34 17.80 26.29
N GLY A 385 -21.35 18.56 26.78
CA GLY A 385 -21.34 19.05 28.16
C GLY A 385 -19.99 19.07 28.86
N SER A 386 -18.91 18.58 28.22
CA SER A 386 -17.57 18.78 28.76
C SER A 386 -17.11 20.20 28.45
N ASN A 387 -17.32 21.12 29.40
CA ASN A 387 -16.62 22.40 29.40
C ASN A 387 -15.13 22.15 29.17
N GLY A 388 -14.58 22.86 28.19
CA GLY A 388 -13.18 22.76 27.82
C GLY A 388 -12.27 23.01 29.02
N ALA A 389 -11.55 21.96 29.42
CA ALA A 389 -10.38 22.09 30.25
C ALA A 389 -9.45 20.94 29.85
N PHE A 390 -8.24 21.31 29.43
CA PHE A 390 -7.16 20.47 28.88
C PHE A 390 -7.19 20.18 27.38
N VAL A 391 -7.27 21.24 26.58
CA VAL A 391 -6.32 21.42 25.47
C VAL A 391 -5.75 22.83 25.64
N LYS A 392 -4.59 22.95 26.28
CA LYS A 392 -3.77 24.16 26.11
C LYS A 392 -3.26 24.08 24.67
N GLU A 393 -3.91 24.82 23.77
CA GLU A 393 -3.23 25.31 22.57
C GLU A 393 -1.96 26.02 23.05
N LEU A 394 -0.78 25.49 22.69
CA LEU A 394 0.41 26.31 22.75
C LEU A 394 0.27 27.40 21.67
N PRO A 395 0.54 28.68 22.00
CA PRO A 395 0.38 29.76 21.04
C PRO A 395 1.49 29.70 19.99
N ILE A 396 1.10 29.61 18.72
CA ILE A 396 1.94 30.08 17.62
C ILE A 396 1.85 31.60 17.64
N GLU A 397 2.76 32.24 18.37
CA GLU A 397 3.08 33.65 18.18
C GLU A 397 3.93 33.78 16.91
N ALA A 398 3.29 34.10 15.80
CA ALA A 398 3.91 34.82 14.70
C ALA A 398 2.85 35.65 13.95
N THR A 399 2.83 36.90 14.35
CA THR A 399 2.07 38.06 13.88
C THR A 399 1.83 38.12 12.37
N LEU A 400 0.57 37.99 11.94
CA LEU A 400 0.09 38.57 10.67
C LEU A 400 -1.00 39.58 10.97
N GLN A 401 -0.58 40.81 11.31
CA GLN A 401 -1.46 41.97 11.21
C GLN A 401 -1.80 42.20 9.73
N ARG A 402 -3.03 41.85 9.33
CA ARG A 402 -3.58 42.24 8.03
C ARG A 402 -4.65 43.31 8.25
N GLN A 403 -4.26 44.58 8.12
CA GLN A 403 -5.24 45.66 8.01
C GLN A 403 -5.97 45.61 6.65
N PRO A 404 -7.28 45.89 6.58
CA PRO A 404 -8.01 45.91 5.33
C PRO A 404 -7.96 47.30 4.69
N LYS A 405 -7.45 47.42 3.46
CA LYS A 405 -7.76 48.55 2.58
C LYS A 405 -8.60 48.09 1.39
N LYS A 406 -9.83 48.59 1.35
CA LYS A 406 -10.77 48.53 0.23
C LYS A 406 -10.22 49.25 -1.00
N ARG A 407 -10.38 48.68 -2.21
CA ARG A 407 -10.98 49.38 -3.38
C ARG A 407 -11.31 48.45 -4.58
N LYS A 408 -12.60 48.54 -4.95
CA LYS A 408 -13.38 48.34 -6.20
C LYS A 408 -12.76 47.82 -7.53
N HIS A 409 -13.46 46.79 -8.06
CA HIS A 409 -13.95 46.45 -9.41
C HIS A 409 -13.14 46.69 -10.71
N GLY A 410 -13.16 45.65 -11.58
CA GLY A 410 -13.04 45.73 -13.03
C GLY A 410 -13.15 44.35 -13.70
N THR A 411 -14.22 44.11 -14.45
CA THR A 411 -14.63 42.87 -15.12
C THR A 411 -13.93 42.68 -16.48
N VAL A 412 -13.42 41.47 -16.81
CA VAL A 412 -13.36 40.92 -18.19
C VAL A 412 -13.50 39.39 -18.14
N THR A 413 -14.38 38.88 -18.98
CA THR A 413 -14.83 37.49 -19.12
C THR A 413 -14.07 36.76 -20.24
N VAL A 414 -13.50 35.57 -19.97
CA VAL A 414 -13.12 34.54 -20.96
C VAL A 414 -13.35 33.17 -20.30
N PRO A 415 -13.94 32.15 -20.97
CA PRO A 415 -14.54 30.99 -20.30
C PRO A 415 -13.51 29.89 -19.93
N PRO A 416 -13.73 29.12 -18.84
CA PRO A 416 -12.84 28.04 -18.44
C PRO A 416 -13.19 26.72 -19.14
N VAL A 417 -12.14 26.04 -19.63
CA VAL A 417 -12.13 24.63 -20.00
C VAL A 417 -12.35 23.79 -18.73
N ALA A 418 -13.27 22.83 -18.81
CA ALA A 418 -13.68 21.95 -17.73
C ALA A 418 -12.47 21.22 -17.09
N GLN A 419 -12.19 21.52 -15.83
CA GLN A 419 -11.34 20.70 -14.97
C GLN A 419 -12.22 19.98 -13.96
N HIS A 420 -12.03 18.66 -13.93
CA HIS A 420 -12.69 17.72 -13.05
C HIS A 420 -12.47 18.10 -11.58
N ALA A 421 -13.57 18.07 -10.84
CA ALA A 421 -13.62 18.29 -9.41
C ALA A 421 -12.82 17.22 -8.66
N LEU A 422 -11.79 17.64 -7.93
CA LEU A 422 -11.29 16.90 -6.76
C LEU A 422 -10.98 17.90 -5.64
N PHE A 423 -11.82 17.85 -4.61
CA PHE A 423 -11.59 18.32 -3.24
C PHE A 423 -11.12 19.77 -3.04
N GLY A 424 -12.09 20.68 -3.01
CA GLY A 424 -11.96 21.97 -2.34
C GLY A 424 -13.31 22.49 -1.88
N SER A 425 -13.71 22.24 -0.64
CA SER A 425 -14.75 23.04 0.02
C SER A 425 -14.66 22.88 1.55
N GLY A 426 -14.66 24.03 2.22
CA GLY A 426 -14.39 24.19 3.65
C GLY A 426 -15.26 23.33 4.56
N LEU A 427 -14.60 22.61 5.45
CA LEU A 427 -15.22 21.81 6.50
C LEU A 427 -15.75 22.72 7.62
N LYS A 428 -17.05 23.03 7.57
CA LYS A 428 -17.85 23.04 8.80
C LYS A 428 -17.98 21.58 9.24
N ALA A 429 -17.25 21.20 10.29
CA ALA A 429 -17.22 19.85 10.83
C ALA A 429 -18.62 19.40 11.27
N SER A 430 -19.24 18.53 10.47
CA SER A 430 -20.32 17.66 10.92
C SER A 430 -19.72 16.62 11.88
N LYS A 431 -20.34 16.45 13.05
CA LYS A 431 -19.96 15.43 14.04
C LYS A 431 -20.12 14.03 13.43
N ASP A 432 -19.07 13.22 13.57
CA ASP A 432 -18.92 11.82 13.13
C ASP A 432 -18.84 11.58 11.61
N SER A 433 -17.63 11.74 11.07
CA SER A 433 -17.24 11.18 9.78
C SER A 433 -17.01 9.67 9.88
N PRO A 434 -17.25 8.87 8.80
CA PRO A 434 -16.99 7.43 8.78
C PRO A 434 -15.53 7.07 9.12
N THR A 435 -14.60 7.98 8.81
CA THR A 435 -13.17 7.88 9.11
C THR A 435 -12.87 7.86 10.62
N SER A 436 -13.73 8.46 11.45
CA SER A 436 -13.62 8.42 12.93
C SER A 436 -14.05 7.06 13.49
N ILE A 437 -15.03 6.39 12.87
CA ILE A 437 -15.53 5.09 13.33
C ILE A 437 -14.53 3.97 13.03
N ALA A 438 -13.90 3.98 11.85
CA ALA A 438 -12.87 3.01 11.48
C ALA A 438 -11.68 3.05 12.47
N LEU A 439 -11.25 4.25 12.87
CA LEU A 439 -10.22 4.45 13.88
C LEU A 439 -10.62 3.86 15.24
N LYS A 440 -11.85 4.13 15.70
CA LYS A 440 -12.36 3.57 16.97
C LYS A 440 -12.41 2.04 16.93
N ILE A 441 -12.87 1.46 15.83
CA ILE A 441 -12.87 0.00 15.65
C ILE A 441 -11.43 -0.54 15.73
N ALA A 442 -10.48 0.04 14.99
CA ALA A 442 -9.10 -0.41 15.01
C ALA A 442 -8.45 -0.27 16.39
N ALA A 443 -8.72 0.83 17.11
CA ALA A 443 -8.24 1.03 18.47
C ALA A 443 -8.82 -0.01 19.44
N VAL A 444 -10.12 -0.32 19.34
CA VAL A 444 -10.79 -1.37 20.14
C VAL A 444 -10.19 -2.75 19.84
N GLU A 445 -9.98 -3.09 18.56
CA GLU A 445 -9.38 -4.37 18.18
C GLU A 445 -7.92 -4.51 18.64
N ALA A 446 -7.15 -3.42 18.65
CA ALA A 446 -5.80 -3.42 19.19
C ALA A 446 -5.79 -3.59 20.72
N LEU A 447 -6.72 -2.95 21.44
CA LEU A 447 -6.92 -3.16 22.88
C LEU A 447 -7.37 -4.59 23.18
N GLU A 448 -8.25 -5.18 22.37
CA GLU A 448 -8.65 -6.58 22.50
C GLU A 448 -7.45 -7.52 22.37
N ALA A 449 -6.64 -7.35 21.32
CA ALA A 449 -5.41 -8.13 21.14
C ALA A 449 -4.47 -7.96 22.34
N LEU A 450 -4.33 -6.74 22.87
CA LEU A 450 -3.50 -6.45 24.03
C LEU A 450 -4.02 -7.17 25.28
N LEU A 451 -5.33 -7.21 25.50
CA LEU A 451 -5.94 -7.87 26.66
C LEU A 451 -5.86 -9.40 26.56
N ILE A 452 -6.00 -9.96 25.37
CA ILE A 452 -5.87 -11.41 25.14
C ILE A 452 -4.43 -11.86 25.38
N VAL A 453 -3.47 -11.15 24.77
CA VAL A 453 -2.06 -11.53 24.78
C VAL A 453 -1.36 -11.10 26.08
N GLY A 454 -1.73 -9.94 26.63
CA GLY A 454 -1.13 -9.33 27.79
C GLY A 454 -1.96 -9.45 29.08
N GLY A 455 -3.07 -10.18 29.08
CA GLY A 455 -3.98 -10.30 30.23
C GLY A 455 -3.34 -10.85 31.51
N ALA A 456 -2.19 -11.54 31.40
CA ALA A 456 -1.42 -12.00 32.55
C ALA A 456 -0.60 -10.89 33.24
N PHE A 457 -0.38 -9.75 32.57
CA PHE A 457 0.37 -8.61 33.14
C PHE A 457 -0.54 -7.80 34.05
N ARG A 458 -0.63 -8.27 35.31
CA ARG A 458 -1.44 -7.72 36.40
C ARG A 458 -0.98 -6.34 36.88
N SER A 459 -1.20 -5.32 36.06
CA SER A 459 -1.23 -3.94 36.53
C SER A 459 -2.70 -3.51 36.63
N ASP A 460 -3.28 -3.65 37.83
CA ASP A 460 -4.69 -3.30 38.13
C ASP A 460 -5.05 -1.84 37.80
N SER A 461 -4.04 -0.97 37.68
CA SER A 461 -4.20 0.49 37.57
C SER A 461 -4.79 0.97 36.24
N TRP A 462 -4.48 0.30 35.12
CA TRP A 462 -5.03 0.66 33.81
C TRP A 462 -6.21 -0.22 33.41
N ARG A 463 -6.32 -1.46 33.92
CA ARG A 463 -7.39 -2.38 33.56
C ARG A 463 -8.77 -1.80 33.85
N ARG A 464 -8.99 -1.32 35.08
CA ARG A 464 -10.25 -0.65 35.47
C ARG A 464 -10.57 0.55 34.60
N LYS A 465 -9.54 1.31 34.20
CA LYS A 465 -9.72 2.49 33.34
C LYS A 465 -10.15 2.08 31.93
N VAL A 466 -9.53 1.04 31.36
CA VAL A 466 -9.88 0.51 30.04
C VAL A 466 -11.29 -0.08 30.06
N ASP A 467 -11.66 -0.86 31.08
CA ASP A 467 -13.01 -1.39 31.21
C ASP A 467 -14.05 -0.26 31.29
N HIS A 468 -13.78 0.80 32.06
CA HIS A 468 -14.65 1.98 32.14
C HIS A 468 -14.77 2.69 30.78
N LEU A 469 -13.65 2.89 30.07
CA LEU A 469 -13.64 3.48 28.73
C LEU A 469 -14.48 2.67 27.74
N LEU A 470 -14.35 1.34 27.74
CA LEU A 470 -15.12 0.48 26.84
C LEU A 470 -16.62 0.52 27.15
N ILE A 471 -17.00 0.58 28.43
CA ILE A 471 -18.40 0.77 28.85
C ILE A 471 -18.93 2.12 28.38
N GLU A 472 -18.14 3.19 28.53
CA GLU A 472 -18.50 4.53 28.06
C GLU A 472 -18.69 4.56 26.53
N VAL A 473 -17.74 4.00 25.78
CA VAL A 473 -17.81 3.89 24.31
C VAL A 473 -19.04 3.09 23.87
N ALA A 474 -19.32 1.94 24.49
CA ALA A 474 -20.51 1.16 24.20
C ALA A 474 -21.79 1.93 24.52
N THR A 475 -21.87 2.54 25.71
CA THR A 475 -23.04 3.32 26.15
C THR A 475 -23.32 4.47 25.19
N ASN A 476 -22.28 5.16 24.74
CA ASN A 476 -22.42 6.26 23.80
C ASN A 476 -22.77 5.78 22.39
N ALA A 477 -22.21 4.66 21.92
CA ALA A 477 -22.61 4.05 20.65
C ALA A 477 -24.09 3.63 20.66
N PHE A 478 -24.61 3.16 21.81
CA PHE A 478 -26.03 2.91 22.00
C PHE A 478 -26.89 4.20 22.04
N ARG A 479 -26.38 5.30 22.61
CA ARG A 479 -27.12 6.58 22.72
C ARG A 479 -27.16 7.40 21.43
N LEU A 480 -26.11 7.34 20.59
CA LEU A 480 -26.05 8.03 19.30
C LEU A 480 -27.19 7.62 18.34
N ASP A 481 -27.71 6.39 18.46
CA ASP A 481 -28.88 5.91 17.72
C ASP A 481 -30.23 6.43 18.27
N TRP A 482 -30.28 6.93 19.50
CA TRP A 482 -31.53 7.36 20.17
C TRP A 482 -31.82 8.86 20.01
N THR A 483 -30.80 9.68 19.72
CA THR A 483 -30.96 11.14 19.65
C THR A 483 -31.53 11.68 18.34
N HIS A 484 -31.89 10.81 17.37
CA HIS A 484 -32.52 11.23 16.12
C HIS A 484 -34.06 11.29 16.15
N ASP A 485 -34.71 10.75 17.18
CA ASP A 485 -36.18 10.81 17.30
C ASP A 485 -36.58 11.37 18.66
N GLY A 486 -36.49 12.68 18.78
CA GLY A 486 -37.23 13.45 19.78
C GLY A 486 -38.72 13.52 19.43
N LYS A 487 -39.42 12.39 19.27
CA LYS A 487 -40.89 12.31 19.26
C LYS A 487 -41.35 11.01 19.92
N THR A 488 -42.14 11.21 20.96
CA THR A 488 -43.03 10.30 21.69
C THR A 488 -43.40 8.98 20.99
N PHE A 489 -43.25 7.90 21.77
CA PHE A 489 -43.53 6.50 21.49
C PHE A 489 -44.89 6.20 20.83
N LEU A 490 -44.84 5.44 19.74
CA LEU A 490 -45.78 4.35 19.41
C LEU A 490 -44.97 3.12 18.96
N PRO A 491 -45.43 1.89 19.23
CA PRO A 491 -44.64 0.68 18.99
C PRO A 491 -44.74 0.23 17.53
N GLN A 492 -43.76 0.57 16.70
CA GLN A 492 -43.55 -0.09 15.41
C GLN A 492 -42.05 -0.29 15.11
N GLU A 493 -41.74 -1.58 14.86
CA GLU A 493 -40.62 -2.25 14.17
C GLU A 493 -39.16 -1.73 14.27
N PRO A 494 -38.17 -2.65 14.32
CA PRO A 494 -36.78 -2.28 14.52
C PRO A 494 -36.21 -1.58 13.28
N LYS A 495 -35.99 -0.26 13.38
CA LYS A 495 -35.14 0.49 12.43
C LYS A 495 -33.77 -0.19 12.34
N VAL A 496 -33.37 -0.53 11.12
CA VAL A 496 -32.08 -1.15 10.78
C VAL A 496 -30.95 -0.25 11.28
N ARG A 497 -30.19 -0.73 12.28
CA ARG A 497 -28.99 -0.08 12.83
C ARG A 497 -28.01 0.26 11.70
N SER A 498 -27.31 1.39 11.83
CA SER A 498 -26.19 1.68 10.92
C SER A 498 -25.09 0.61 11.09
N GLU A 499 -24.72 -0.04 9.99
CA GLU A 499 -23.73 -1.13 9.95
C GLU A 499 -22.40 -0.83 10.69
N PRO A 500 -21.86 0.41 10.68
CA PRO A 500 -20.62 0.74 11.39
C PRO A 500 -20.77 0.78 12.93
N ALA A 501 -21.88 1.31 13.45
CA ALA A 501 -22.15 1.35 14.89
C ALA A 501 -22.38 -0.07 15.45
N LEU A 502 -23.04 -0.92 14.67
CA LEU A 502 -23.16 -2.36 14.91
C LEU A 502 -21.81 -3.06 15.03
N ARG A 503 -20.86 -2.77 14.12
CA ARG A 503 -19.51 -3.36 14.15
C ARG A 503 -18.73 -2.89 15.38
N LEU A 504 -18.82 -1.62 15.76
CA LEU A 504 -18.21 -1.11 16.99
C LEU A 504 -18.82 -1.79 18.23
N LEU A 505 -20.15 -1.87 18.32
CA LEU A 505 -20.85 -2.56 19.40
C LEU A 505 -20.50 -4.05 19.48
N ASN A 506 -20.40 -4.74 18.34
CA ASN A 506 -19.97 -6.14 18.30
C ASN A 506 -18.52 -6.30 18.77
N SER A 507 -17.63 -5.38 18.42
CA SER A 507 -16.23 -5.40 18.84
C SER A 507 -16.10 -5.17 20.35
N VAL A 508 -16.83 -4.20 20.90
CA VAL A 508 -16.87 -3.96 22.35
C VAL A 508 -17.57 -5.12 23.10
N HIS A 509 -18.60 -5.71 22.52
CA HIS A 509 -19.28 -6.86 23.11
C HIS A 509 -18.36 -8.09 23.22
N LYS A 510 -17.54 -8.38 22.19
CA LYS A 510 -16.53 -9.45 22.24
C LYS A 510 -15.53 -9.27 23.38
N LEU A 511 -15.12 -8.04 23.64
CA LEU A 511 -14.23 -7.68 24.76
C LEU A 511 -14.86 -7.94 26.14
N LEU A 512 -16.17 -7.70 26.30
CA LEU A 512 -16.89 -7.83 27.57
C LEU A 512 -17.43 -9.24 27.82
N TRP A 513 -17.61 -10.07 26.77
CA TRP A 513 -18.25 -11.39 26.86
C TRP A 513 -17.50 -12.45 27.67
N PRO A 514 -16.16 -12.62 27.57
CA PRO A 514 -15.42 -13.60 28.35
C PRO A 514 -15.57 -13.42 29.87
N TRP A 515 -15.96 -12.21 30.31
CA TRP A 515 -16.07 -11.84 31.71
C TRP A 515 -17.46 -12.07 32.31
N LYS A 516 -18.53 -12.17 31.50
CA LYS A 516 -19.81 -12.70 31.99
C LYS A 516 -19.66 -14.16 32.43
N CYS A 517 -18.88 -14.97 31.71
CA CYS A 517 -18.61 -16.35 32.10
C CYS A 517 -17.71 -16.45 33.34
N LEU A 518 -16.69 -15.58 33.49
CA LEU A 518 -15.80 -15.57 34.67
C LEU A 518 -16.49 -15.03 35.95
N CYS A 519 -17.37 -14.04 35.85
CA CYS A 519 -18.16 -13.58 37.00
C CYS A 519 -19.22 -14.60 37.43
N ILE A 520 -19.76 -15.40 36.50
CA ILE A 520 -20.67 -16.51 36.82
C ILE A 520 -19.93 -17.68 37.49
N LEU A 521 -18.70 -17.98 37.06
CA LEU A 521 -17.85 -19.00 37.71
C LEU A 521 -17.35 -18.56 39.10
N GLY A 522 -17.06 -17.28 39.29
CA GLY A 522 -16.69 -16.74 40.62
C GLY A 522 -17.85 -16.73 41.63
N HIS A 523 -19.09 -16.66 41.17
CA HIS A 523 -20.29 -16.80 42.01
C HIS A 523 -20.68 -18.25 42.32
N PHE A 524 -20.09 -19.23 41.62
CA PHE A 524 -20.29 -20.67 41.87
C PHE A 524 -19.18 -21.29 42.74
N LEU A 525 -18.09 -20.56 43.02
CA LEU A 525 -16.93 -21.00 43.81
C LEU A 525 -16.70 -20.18 45.09
N SER A 526 -17.67 -19.35 45.48
CA SER A 526 -17.82 -18.79 46.83
C SER A 526 -19.14 -19.27 47.42
#